data_AF-A0A377SUQ6-F1
#
_entry.id   AF-A0A377SUQ6-F1
#
_cell.length_a   1.000
_cell.length_b   1.000
_cell.length_c   1.000
_cell.angle_alpha   90.00
_cell.angle_beta   90.00
_cell.angle_gamma   90.00
#
_symmetry.space_group_name_H-M   'P 1'
#
loop_
_entity.id
_entity.type
_entity.pdbx_description
1 polymer ?
#
loop_
_entity_poly.entity_id
_entity_poly.type
_entity_poly.pdbx_seq_one_letter_code
_entity_poly.pdbx_strand_id
1 'polypeptide(L)'
;MKNMQKGFTLIELMIVVAIIGILAAVAIPSYQNYTAKSKFAAALAETASPKTGVDARIADGTVPTKEDIGIKQATANCTSNLLNGFSSSSEAGTIVCTNQWWP
;
A
#
# COMPACT_ATOMS: atom_id res chain seq x y z
N MET A 1 23.88 44.18 31.86
CA MET A 1 22.85 43.36 32.52
C MET A 1 22.95 41.95 31.94
N LYS A 2 23.36 40.96 32.73
CA LYS A 2 23.55 39.58 32.27
C LYS A 2 22.17 38.90 32.32
N ASN A 3 21.57 38.62 31.16
CA ASN A 3 20.34 37.84 31.10
C ASN A 3 20.65 36.43 31.63
N MET A 4 20.08 36.07 32.79
CA MET A 4 20.05 34.68 33.23
C MET A 4 19.20 33.88 32.25
N GLN A 5 19.85 33.10 31.38
CA GLN A 5 19.16 32.06 30.62
C GLN A 5 18.52 31.09 31.62
N LYS A 6 17.20 31.12 31.72
CA LYS A 6 16.43 30.06 32.37
C LYS A 6 16.56 28.82 31.50
N GLY A 7 17.44 27.91 31.89
CA GLY A 7 17.56 26.60 31.26
C GLY A 7 16.29 25.77 31.49
N PHE A 8 15.98 24.90 30.53
CA PHE A 8 14.91 23.92 30.62
C PHE A 8 15.19 22.96 31.79
N THR A 9 14.18 22.68 32.62
CA THR A 9 14.37 21.81 33.78
C THR A 9 14.36 20.34 33.36
N LEU A 10 15.12 19.49 34.07
CA LEU A 10 15.09 18.05 33.83
C LEU A 10 13.69 17.46 34.05
N ILE A 11 12.90 18.06 34.95
CA ILE A 11 11.54 17.60 35.22
C ILE A 11 10.58 17.93 34.07
N GLU A 12 10.70 19.09 33.43
CA GLU A 12 9.94 19.41 32.22
C GLU A 12 10.25 18.40 31.11
N LEU A 13 11.53 18.04 30.95
CA LEU A 13 11.94 17.09 29.91
C LEU A 13 11.42 15.68 30.19
N MET A 14 11.45 15.23 31.44
CA MET A 14 10.91 13.92 31.82
C MET A 14 9.40 13.81 31.56
N ILE A 15 8.63 14.85 31.85
CA ILE A 15 7.18 14.86 31.61
C ILE A 15 6.89 14.82 30.11
N VAL A 16 7.66 15.56 29.29
CA VAL A 16 7.49 15.54 27.83
C VAL A 16 7.73 14.14 27.25
N VAL A 17 8.80 13.46 27.66
CA VAL A 17 9.09 12.10 27.18
C VAL A 17 8.02 11.11 27.64
N ALA A 18 7.49 11.24 28.86
CA ALA A 18 6.41 10.41 29.35
C ALA A 18 5.13 10.56 28.50
N ILE A 19 4.75 11.79 28.14
CA ILE A 19 3.57 12.05 27.30
C ILE A 19 3.79 11.52 25.87
N ILE A 20 4.96 11.78 25.27
CA ILE A 20 5.30 11.27 23.92
C ILE A 20 5.27 9.74 23.90
N GLY A 21 5.75 9.06 24.96
CA GLY A 21 5.71 7.61 25.08
C GLY A 21 4.29 7.04 25.03
N ILE A 22 3.34 7.65 25.76
CA ILE A 22 1.93 7.25 25.75
C ILE A 22 1.32 7.47 24.36
N LEU A 23 1.56 8.63 23.75
CA LEU A 23 1.03 8.95 22.42
C LEU A 23 1.59 8.01 21.35
N ALA A 24 2.89 7.71 21.39
CA ALA A 24 3.55 6.82 20.43
C ALA A 24 2.99 5.39 20.49
N ALA A 25 2.70 4.88 21.69
CA ALA A 25 2.14 3.54 21.87
C ALA A 25 0.79 3.34 21.16
N VAL A 26 -0.03 4.39 21.05
CA VAL A 26 -1.34 4.36 20.35
C VAL A 26 -1.21 4.83 18.90
N ALA A 27 -0.40 5.85 18.64
CA ALA A 27 -0.28 6.47 17.33
C ALA A 27 0.43 5.56 16.31
N ILE A 28 1.47 4.84 16.72
CA ILE A 28 2.22 3.95 15.82
C ILE A 28 1.32 2.83 15.23
N PRO A 29 0.61 2.01 16.03
CA PRO A 29 -0.25 0.96 15.46
C PRO A 29 -1.41 1.54 14.66
N SER A 30 -1.97 2.69 15.07
CA SER A 30 -3.02 3.38 14.32
C SER A 30 -2.54 3.87 12.95
N TYR A 31 -1.37 4.50 12.89
CA TYR A 31 -0.76 4.97 11.64
C TYR A 31 -0.40 3.81 10.71
N GLN A 32 0.13 2.71 11.25
CA GLN A 32 0.39 1.48 10.49
C GLN A 32 -0.89 0.93 9.87
N ASN A 33 -2.01 0.88 10.62
CA ASN A 33 -3.29 0.43 10.08
C ASN A 33 -3.82 1.39 8.99
N TYR A 34 -3.71 2.70 9.20
CA TYR A 34 -4.18 3.69 8.22
C TYR A 34 -3.40 3.63 6.90
N THR A 35 -2.07 3.57 6.98
CA THR A 35 -1.22 3.37 5.80
C THR A 35 -1.50 2.04 5.14
N ALA A 36 -1.83 0.99 5.92
CA ALA A 36 -2.22 -0.30 5.37
C ALA A 36 -3.53 -0.25 4.59
N LYS A 37 -4.58 0.36 5.15
CA LYS A 37 -5.85 0.55 4.45
C LYS A 37 -5.68 1.37 3.16
N SER A 38 -4.86 2.41 3.22
CA SER A 38 -4.59 3.28 2.06
C SER A 38 -3.90 2.52 0.93
N LYS A 39 -2.86 1.74 1.26
CA LYS A 39 -2.15 0.88 0.30
C LYS A 39 -3.06 -0.22 -0.27
N PHE A 40 -3.96 -0.80 0.54
CA PHE A 40 -4.92 -1.79 0.06
C PHE A 40 -5.93 -1.18 -0.93
N ALA A 41 -6.45 0.01 -0.63
CA ALA A 41 -7.34 0.73 -1.55
C ALA A 41 -6.63 1.09 -2.86
N ALA A 42 -5.36 1.50 -2.79
CA ALA A 42 -4.54 1.78 -3.98
C ALA A 42 -4.28 0.50 -4.80
N ALA A 43 -3.91 -0.61 -4.16
CA ALA A 43 -3.75 -1.91 -4.82
C ALA A 43 -5.04 -2.40 -5.49
N LEU A 44 -6.20 -2.19 -4.86
CA LEU A 44 -7.49 -2.52 -5.45
C LEU A 44 -7.77 -1.66 -6.69
N ALA A 45 -7.45 -0.37 -6.66
CA ALA A 45 -7.59 0.50 -7.83
C ALA A 45 -6.65 0.08 -8.98
N GLU A 46 -5.40 -0.30 -8.66
CA GLU A 46 -4.41 -0.77 -9.62
C GLU A 46 -4.81 -2.09 -10.29
N THR A 47 -5.50 -2.98 -9.58
CA THR A 47 -6.01 -4.25 -10.13
C THR A 47 -7.34 -4.09 -10.86
N ALA A 48 -8.14 -3.08 -10.51
CA ALA A 48 -9.39 -2.76 -11.21
C ALA A 48 -9.17 -2.12 -12.58
N SER A 49 -8.14 -1.29 -12.74
CA SER A 49 -7.79 -0.65 -14.03
C SER A 49 -7.61 -1.64 -15.20
N PRO A 50 -6.75 -2.68 -15.10
CA PRO A 50 -6.49 -3.64 -16.18
C PRO A 50 -7.66 -4.58 -16.48
N LYS A 51 -8.70 -4.63 -15.63
CA LYS A 51 -9.91 -5.43 -15.88
C LYS A 51 -10.56 -5.07 -17.22
N THR A 52 -10.64 -3.78 -17.52
CA THR A 52 -11.20 -3.30 -18.79
C THR A 52 -10.38 -3.75 -20.01
N GLY A 53 -9.05 -3.81 -19.86
CA GLY A 53 -8.15 -4.35 -20.89
C GLY A 53 -8.36 -5.86 -21.08
N VAL A 54 -8.55 -6.61 -20.00
CA VAL A 54 -8.89 -8.04 -20.06
C VAL A 54 -10.21 -8.25 -20.80
N ASP A 55 -11.26 -7.51 -20.44
CA ASP A 55 -12.58 -7.60 -21.08
C ASP A 55 -12.51 -7.28 -22.58
N ALA A 56 -11.72 -6.29 -22.98
CA ALA A 56 -11.51 -5.94 -24.38
C ALA A 56 -10.81 -7.07 -25.16
N ARG A 57 -9.75 -7.68 -24.60
CA ARG A 57 -9.02 -8.77 -25.28
C ARG A 57 -9.85 -10.03 -25.41
N ILE A 58 -10.65 -10.34 -24.39
CA ILE A 58 -11.61 -11.45 -24.42
C ILE A 58 -12.66 -11.23 -25.51
N ALA A 59 -13.18 -10.01 -25.66
CA ALA A 59 -14.11 -9.65 -26.73
C ALA A 59 -13.48 -9.81 -28.13
N ASP A 60 -12.18 -9.50 -28.27
CA ASP A 60 -11.40 -9.73 -29.49
C ASP A 60 -11.01 -11.21 -29.71
N GLY A 61 -11.44 -12.12 -28.83
CA GLY A 61 -11.12 -13.55 -28.90
C GLY A 61 -9.66 -13.89 -28.59
N THR A 62 -8.88 -12.96 -28.05
CA THR A 62 -7.45 -13.16 -27.75
C THR A 62 -7.19 -13.32 -26.25
N VAL A 63 -6.20 -14.12 -25.91
CA VAL A 63 -5.75 -14.30 -24.51
C VAL A 63 -5.03 -13.03 -24.04
N PRO A 64 -5.47 -12.38 -22.95
CA PRO A 64 -4.80 -11.19 -22.43
C PRO A 64 -3.43 -11.55 -21.83
N THR A 65 -2.37 -10.88 -22.29
CA THR A 65 -1.04 -10.97 -21.67
C THR A 65 -0.83 -9.81 -20.70
N LYS A 66 0.20 -9.88 -19.83
CA LYS A 66 0.48 -8.86 -18.81
C LYS A 66 0.81 -7.51 -19.44
N GLU A 67 1.48 -7.54 -20.58
CA GLU A 67 1.93 -6.39 -21.36
C GLU A 67 0.74 -5.69 -22.05
N ASP A 68 -0.20 -6.45 -22.60
CA ASP A 68 -1.34 -5.93 -23.38
C ASP A 68 -2.31 -5.07 -22.54
N ILE A 69 -2.41 -5.38 -21.25
CA ILE A 69 -3.33 -4.74 -20.31
C ILE A 69 -2.61 -3.82 -19.31
N GLY A 70 -1.31 -3.58 -19.54
CA GLY A 70 -0.54 -2.59 -18.80
C GLY A 70 -0.25 -2.95 -17.34
N ILE A 71 -0.28 -4.23 -16.96
CA ILE A 71 0.07 -4.63 -15.60
C ILE A 71 1.60 -4.66 -15.43
N LYS A 72 2.11 -3.84 -14.52
CA LYS A 72 3.50 -3.92 -14.05
C LYS A 72 3.63 -5.00 -12.99
N GLN A 73 4.65 -5.87 -13.12
CA GLN A 73 4.89 -6.97 -12.17
C GLN A 73 5.12 -6.51 -10.72
N ALA A 74 5.65 -5.29 -10.53
CA ALA A 74 5.77 -4.67 -9.23
C ALA A 74 5.37 -3.19 -9.32
N THR A 75 4.64 -2.73 -8.31
CA THR A 75 4.24 -1.33 -8.08
C THR A 75 4.44 -1.01 -6.60
N ALA A 76 4.27 0.26 -6.22
CA ALA A 76 4.40 0.70 -4.83
C ALA A 76 3.43 -0.01 -3.87
N ASN A 77 2.33 -0.57 -4.40
CA ASN A 77 1.26 -1.19 -3.63
C ASN A 77 1.13 -2.71 -3.81
N CYS A 78 1.75 -3.30 -4.83
CA CYS A 78 1.77 -4.74 -5.11
C CYS A 78 3.19 -5.19 -5.43
N THR A 79 3.70 -6.13 -4.63
CA THR A 79 5.02 -6.76 -4.78
C THR A 79 5.05 -7.76 -5.93
N SER A 80 3.93 -8.47 -6.16
CA SER A 80 3.70 -9.22 -7.39
C SER A 80 2.29 -8.95 -7.90
N ASN A 81 2.20 -8.54 -9.17
CA ASN A 81 0.97 -8.56 -9.94
C ASN A 81 1.04 -9.68 -10.96
N LEU A 82 0.18 -10.68 -10.82
CA LEU A 82 0.13 -11.85 -11.68
C LEU A 82 -1.23 -11.91 -12.39
N LEU A 83 -1.19 -12.17 -13.70
CA LEU A 83 -2.34 -12.74 -14.41
C LEU A 83 -2.17 -14.25 -14.45
N ASN A 84 -3.18 -14.94 -13.92
CA ASN A 84 -3.23 -16.39 -13.90
C ASN A 84 -4.55 -16.89 -14.49
N GLY A 85 -4.54 -18.06 -15.12
CA GLY A 85 -5.75 -18.77 -15.56
C GLY A 85 -6.30 -18.37 -16.93
N PHE A 86 -5.61 -17.51 -17.68
CA PHE A 86 -5.96 -17.23 -19.08
C PHE A 86 -5.19 -18.17 -20.01
N SER A 87 -5.75 -19.35 -20.29
CA SER A 87 -5.23 -20.28 -21.31
C SER A 87 -5.97 -20.17 -22.64
N SER A 88 -7.14 -19.53 -22.62
CA SER A 88 -7.97 -19.20 -23.77
C SER A 88 -8.79 -17.93 -23.46
N SER A 89 -9.31 -17.25 -24.49
CA SER A 89 -10.18 -16.08 -24.33
C SER A 89 -11.54 -16.41 -23.71
N SER A 90 -11.89 -17.69 -23.61
CA SER A 90 -13.15 -18.20 -23.05
C SER A 90 -13.07 -18.55 -21.57
N GLU A 91 -11.89 -18.42 -20.95
CA GLU A 91 -11.62 -18.90 -19.60
C GLU A 91 -11.62 -17.75 -18.58
N ALA A 92 -12.13 -18.04 -17.37
CA ALA A 92 -12.04 -17.10 -16.27
C ALA A 92 -10.60 -17.10 -15.71
N GLY A 93 -9.95 -15.93 -15.75
CA GLY A 93 -8.67 -15.73 -15.10
C GLY A 93 -8.76 -14.86 -13.84
N THR A 94 -7.66 -14.78 -13.12
CA THR A 94 -7.52 -13.99 -11.89
C THR A 94 -6.37 -13.00 -12.03
N ILE A 95 -6.59 -11.80 -11.50
CA ILE A 95 -5.55 -10.80 -11.29
C ILE A 95 -5.22 -10.83 -9.81
N VAL A 96 -3.99 -11.22 -9.48
CA VAL A 96 -3.54 -11.35 -8.09
C VAL A 96 -2.54 -10.24 -7.80
N CYS A 97 -2.88 -9.38 -6.85
CA CYS A 97 -1.94 -8.47 -6.21
C CYS A 97 -1.54 -9.05 -4.86
N THR A 98 -0.24 -9.32 -4.68
CA THR A 98 0.32 -9.61 -3.35
C THR A 98 1.01 -8.37 -2.82
N ASN A 99 0.78 -8.06 -1.56
CA ASN A 99 1.40 -6.95 -0.86
C ASN A 99 2.17 -7.50 0.34
N GLN A 100 3.46 -7.18 0.40
CA GLN A 100 4.29 -7.55 1.53
C GLN A 100 4.08 -6.52 2.65
N TRP A 101 3.17 -6.82 3.57
CA TRP A 101 2.82 -5.95 4.70
C TRP A 101 3.82 -5.98 5.85
N TRP A 102 4.95 -6.67 5.67
CA TRP A 102 5.96 -6.91 6.69
C TRP A 102 7.30 -7.24 6.00
N PRO A 103 8.46 -6.71 6.43
CA PRO A 103 9.74 -7.29 6.03
C PRO A 103 9.94 -8.68 6.63
#